data_AF-A0A952EZ31-F1
#
_entry.id   AF-A0A952EZ31-F1
#
_cell.length_a   1.000
_cell.length_b   1.000
_cell.length_c   1.000
_cell.angle_alpha   90.00
_cell.angle_beta   90.00
_cell.angle_gamma   90.00
#
_symmetry.space_group_name_H-M   'P 1'
#
loop_
_entity.id
_entity.type
_entity.pdbx_description
1 polymer ?
#
loop_
_entity_poly.entity_id
_entity_poly.type
_entity_poly.pdbx_seq_one_letter_code
_entity_poly.pdbx_strand_id
1 'polypeptide(L)'
;MRNRWRVLAFDILAPIAAIAALVYVGIALAWPLWWVSVCSVLCLLIVEGVVVNFALARRDAVTVGTDDDGPGLRLAVVALATTALVA
;
A
#
# COMPACT_ATOMS: atom_id res chain seq x y z
N MET A 1 21.52 -6.02 6.58
CA MET A 1 21.29 -4.99 7.63
C MET A 1 20.00 -4.26 7.30
N ARG A 2 18.88 -4.54 7.99
CA ARG A 2 17.60 -3.93 7.66
C ARG A 2 17.63 -2.45 8.07
N ASN A 3 17.71 -1.55 7.10
CA ASN A 3 17.71 -0.13 7.38
C ASN A 3 16.34 0.24 7.95
N ARG A 4 16.26 0.44 9.27
CA ARG A 4 15.00 0.77 9.97
C ARG A 4 14.29 1.97 9.34
N TRP A 5 15.07 2.88 8.74
CA TRP A 5 14.57 4.00 7.95
C TRP A 5 13.81 3.59 6.70
N ARG A 6 14.26 2.56 5.96
CA ARG A 6 13.54 2.04 4.78
C ARG A 6 12.20 1.42 5.17
N VAL A 7 12.19 0.65 6.26
CA VAL A 7 10.93 0.08 6.79
C VAL A 7 9.97 1.20 7.19
N LEU A 8 10.45 2.20 7.92
CA LEU A 8 9.62 3.35 8.30
C LEU A 8 9.08 4.09 7.05
N ALA A 9 9.93 4.34 6.06
CA ALA A 9 9.53 5.06 4.85
C ALA A 9 8.53 4.28 3.99
N PHE A 10 8.83 3.03 3.66
CA PHE A 10 8.07 2.26 2.67
C PHE A 10 6.93 1.44 3.26
N ASP A 11 7.12 0.88 4.46
CA ASP A 11 6.14 -0.04 5.05
C ASP A 11 5.15 0.69 5.98
N ILE A 12 5.43 1.94 6.34
CA ILE A 12 4.60 2.72 7.28
C ILE A 12 4.17 4.07 6.68
N LEU A 13 5.12 4.96 6.35
CA LEU A 13 4.79 6.31 5.89
C LEU A 13 4.07 6.31 4.55
N ALA A 14 4.48 5.46 3.60
CA ALA A 14 3.82 5.37 2.29
C ALA A 14 2.34 4.93 2.39
N PRO A 15 1.97 3.83 3.10
CA PRO A 15 0.56 3.48 3.34
C PRO A 15 -0.26 4.58 4.03
N ILE A 16 0.30 5.22 5.05
CA ILE A 16 -0.38 6.33 5.76
C ILE A 16 -0.63 7.49 4.82
N ALA A 17 0.37 7.88 4.02
CA ALA A 17 0.24 8.94 3.04
C ALA A 17 -0.82 8.62 1.96
N ALA A 18 -0.89 7.36 1.51
CA ALA A 18 -1.91 6.93 0.56
C ALA A 18 -3.32 7.03 1.13
N ILE A 19 -3.55 6.58 2.36
CA ILE A 19 -4.86 6.71 3.04
C ILE A 19 -5.22 8.19 3.20
N ALA A 20 -4.27 9.03 3.66
CA ALA A 20 -4.49 10.46 3.81
C ALA A 20 -4.85 11.13 2.47
N ALA A 21 -4.20 10.74 1.37
CA ALA A 21 -4.51 11.22 0.03
C ALA A 21 -5.92 10.82 -0.42
N LEU A 22 -6.34 9.56 -0.19
CA LEU A 22 -7.70 9.10 -0.52
C LEU A 22 -8.78 9.88 0.25
N VAL A 23 -8.53 10.13 1.54
CA VAL A 23 -9.42 10.96 2.37
C VAL A 23 -9.47 12.38 1.85
N TYR A 24 -8.33 12.97 1.51
CA TYR A 24 -8.26 14.33 0.94
C TYR A 24 -9.04 14.43 -0.38
N VAL A 25 -8.92 13.45 -1.27
CA VAL A 25 -9.72 13.39 -2.51
C VAL A 25 -11.21 13.34 -2.19
N GLY A 26 -11.62 12.60 -1.15
CA GLY A 26 -13.01 12.56 -0.69
C GLY A 26 -13.52 13.93 -0.21
N ILE A 27 -12.69 14.67 0.53
CA ILE A 27 -12.98 16.04 0.94
C ILE A 27 -13.15 16.95 -0.29
N ALA A 28 -12.22 16.88 -1.25
CA ALA A 28 -12.24 17.70 -2.47
C ALA A 28 -13.47 17.41 -3.35
N LEU A 29 -13.97 16.17 -3.36
CA LEU A 29 -15.17 15.76 -4.09
C LEU A 29 -16.48 16.01 -3.32
N ALA A 30 -16.42 16.49 -2.08
CA ALA A 30 -17.57 16.61 -1.17
C ALA A 30 -18.28 15.27 -0.88
N TRP A 31 -17.52 14.19 -0.76
CA TRP A 31 -17.98 12.86 -0.33
C TRP A 31 -19.22 12.31 -1.06
N PRO A 32 -19.20 12.20 -2.40
CA PRO A 32 -20.30 11.55 -3.10
C PRO A 32 -20.37 10.07 -2.67
N LEU A 33 -21.57 9.50 -2.58
CA LEU A 33 -21.79 8.16 -2.02
C LEU A 33 -20.98 7.06 -2.72
N TRP A 34 -20.75 7.18 -4.03
CA TRP A 34 -19.91 6.24 -4.78
C TRP A 34 -18.44 6.28 -4.31
N TRP A 35 -17.92 7.48 -3.99
CA TRP A 35 -16.56 7.63 -3.49
C TRP A 35 -16.40 7.09 -2.08
N VAL A 36 -17.43 7.17 -1.22
CA VAL A 36 -17.38 6.55 0.12
C VAL A 36 -17.11 5.05 0.01
N SER A 37 -17.79 4.36 -0.92
CA SER A 37 -17.56 2.94 -1.18
C SER A 37 -16.15 2.67 -1.72
N VAL A 38 -15.76 3.39 -2.77
CA VAL A 38 -14.43 3.24 -3.40
C VAL A 38 -13.30 3.51 -2.40
N CYS A 39 -13.37 4.61 -1.66
CA CYS A 39 -12.40 4.99 -0.63
C CYS A 39 -12.29 3.90 0.45
N SER A 40 -13.41 3.33 0.89
CA SER A 40 -13.42 2.26 1.90
C SER A 40 -12.71 1.01 1.40
N VAL A 41 -13.03 0.57 0.17
CA VAL A 41 -12.38 -0.60 -0.45
C VAL A 41 -10.88 -0.37 -0.64
N LEU A 42 -10.49 0.82 -1.15
CA LEU A 42 -9.08 1.15 -1.34
C LEU A 42 -8.31 1.20 -0.02
N CYS A 43 -8.90 1.77 1.04
CA CYS A 43 -8.30 1.75 2.38
C CYS A 43 -8.15 0.31 2.92
N LEU A 44 -9.15 -0.55 2.72
CA LEU A 44 -9.07 -1.96 3.11
C LEU A 44 -7.94 -2.68 2.36
N LEU A 45 -7.80 -2.49 1.05
CA LEU A 45 -6.72 -3.09 0.26
C LEU A 45 -5.33 -2.62 0.72
N ILE A 46 -5.19 -1.34 1.08
CA ILE A 46 -3.94 -0.82 1.66
C ILE A 46 -3.64 -1.51 2.99
N VAL A 47 -4.63 -1.64 3.89
CA VAL A 47 -4.46 -2.30 5.18
C VAL A 47 -4.13 -3.78 5.01
N GLU A 48 -4.80 -4.49 4.10
CA GLU A 48 -4.49 -5.87 3.74
C GLU A 48 -3.04 -6.02 3.28
N GLY A 49 -2.58 -5.14 2.38
CA GLY A 49 -1.18 -5.09 1.95
C GLY A 49 -0.20 -4.91 3.11
N VAL A 50 -0.50 -4.03 4.07
CA VAL A 50 0.30 -3.86 5.29
C VAL A 50 0.33 -5.12 6.15
N VAL A 51 -0.81 -5.81 6.30
CA VAL A 51 -0.90 -7.07 7.07
C VAL A 51 -0.07 -8.18 6.41
N VAL A 52 -0.18 -8.34 5.09
CA VAL A 52 0.64 -9.29 4.32
C VAL A 52 2.13 -8.98 4.50
N ASN A 53 2.50 -7.71 4.43
CA ASN A 53 3.88 -7.28 4.62
C ASN A 53 4.41 -7.58 6.03
N PHE A 54 3.57 -7.40 7.06
CA PHE A 54 3.89 -7.79 8.43
C PHE A 54 4.04 -9.31 8.58
N ALA A 55 3.20 -10.10 7.91
CA ALA A 55 3.30 -11.56 7.91
C ALA A 55 4.61 -12.04 7.28
N LEU A 56 5.01 -11.45 6.14
CA LEU A 56 6.32 -11.67 5.49
C LEU A 56 7.48 -11.28 6.42
N ALA A 57 7.38 -10.11 7.07
CA ALA A 57 8.40 -9.64 8.00
C ALA A 57 8.63 -10.60 9.17
N ARG A 58 7.56 -11.28 9.61
CA ARG A 58 7.60 -12.26 10.69
C ARG A 58 8.13 -13.63 10.24
N ARG A 59 7.76 -14.09 9.04
CA ARG A 59 8.15 -15.42 8.52
C ARG A 59 9.57 -15.44 7.97
N ASP A 60 9.89 -14.46 7.14
CA ASP A 60 11.07 -14.49 6.27
C ASP A 60 12.06 -13.36 6.57
N ALA A 61 11.76 -12.53 7.58
CA ALA A 61 12.56 -11.34 7.93
C ALA A 61 12.76 -10.37 6.75
N VAL A 62 11.84 -10.35 5.79
CA VAL A 62 11.80 -9.42 4.65
C VAL A 62 10.46 -8.70 4.54
N THR A 63 10.45 -7.52 3.94
CA THR A 63 9.23 -6.77 3.60
C THR A 63 9.24 -6.46 2.12
N VAL A 64 8.07 -6.29 1.50
CA VAL A 64 7.95 -5.92 0.08
C VAL A 64 8.78 -4.67 -0.25
N GLY A 65 8.87 -3.69 0.66
CA GLY A 65 9.66 -2.48 0.47
C GLY A 65 11.18 -2.65 0.65
N THR A 66 11.63 -3.75 1.27
CA THR A 66 13.04 -3.96 1.63
C THR A 66 13.64 -5.28 1.15
N ASP A 67 12.86 -6.13 0.48
CA ASP A 67 13.33 -7.34 -0.18
C ASP A 67 14.08 -6.97 -1.47
N ASP A 68 15.39 -6.82 -1.33
CA ASP A 68 16.30 -6.53 -2.44
C ASP A 68 16.65 -7.81 -3.22
N ASP A 69 16.52 -8.99 -2.60
CA ASP A 69 16.86 -10.29 -3.17
C ASP A 69 15.69 -10.88 -4.00
N GLY A 70 14.44 -10.50 -3.68
CA GLY A 70 13.21 -10.92 -4.35
C GLY A 70 12.38 -9.77 -4.92
N PRO A 71 12.78 -9.10 -6.01
CA PRO A 71 12.02 -7.95 -6.56
C PRO A 71 10.66 -8.34 -7.17
N GLY A 72 10.39 -9.64 -7.34
CA GLY A 72 9.19 -10.16 -8.00
C GLY A 72 7.88 -9.65 -7.39
N LEU A 73 7.80 -9.54 -6.05
CA LEU A 73 6.58 -9.05 -5.39
C LEU A 73 6.31 -7.57 -5.71
N ARG A 74 7.35 -6.73 -5.74
CA ARG A 74 7.22 -5.31 -6.13
C ARG A 74 6.75 -5.19 -7.57
N LEU A 75 7.31 -5.99 -8.48
CA LEU A 75 6.91 -5.99 -9.89
C LEU A 75 5.47 -6.46 -10.07
N ALA A 76 5.04 -7.49 -9.33
CA ALA A 76 3.65 -7.95 -9.34
C ALA A 76 2.68 -6.86 -8.85
N VAL A 77 3.02 -6.16 -7.76
CA VAL A 77 2.21 -5.04 -7.25
C VAL A 77 2.13 -3.90 -8.26
N VAL A 78 3.25 -3.51 -8.88
CA VAL A 78 3.26 -2.47 -9.92
C VAL A 78 2.45 -2.88 -11.14
N ALA A 79 2.57 -4.13 -11.59
CA ALA A 79 1.80 -4.65 -12.71
C ALA A 79 0.30 -4.66 -12.40
N LEU A 80 -0.09 -5.13 -11.21
CA LEU A 80 -1.48 -5.10 -10.74
C LEU A 80 -2.03 -3.67 -10.70
N ALA A 81 -1.29 -2.73 -10.10
CA ALA A 81 -1.69 -1.33 -10.01
C ALA A 81 -1.82 -0.67 -11.39
N THR A 82 -0.88 -0.94 -12.30
CA THR A 82 -0.92 -0.45 -13.68
C THR A 82 -2.13 -1.02 -14.44
N THR A 83 -2.39 -2.31 -14.27
CA THR A 83 -3.55 -2.97 -14.90
C THR A 83 -4.86 -2.37 -14.38
N ALA A 84 -4.97 -2.13 -13.08
CA ALA A 84 -6.12 -1.47 -12.48
C ALA A 84 -6.31 -0.02 -12.95
N LEU A 85 -5.23 0.68 -13.33
CA LEU A 85 -5.29 2.06 -13.80
C LEU A 85 -5.77 2.18 -15.26
N VAL A 86 -5.52 1.15 -16.08
CA VAL A 86 -5.81 1.16 -17.53
C VAL A 86 -7.11 0.39 -17.86
N ALA A 87 -7.68 -0.33 -16.90
CA ALA A 87 -8.98 -1.00 -16.99
C ALA A 87 -10.14 -0.04 -16.67
#